data_AF-A0AA41VLT6-F1
#
_entry.id   AF-A0AA41VLT6-F1
#
_cell.length_a   1.000
_cell.length_b   1.000
_cell.length_c   1.000
_cell.angle_alpha   90.00
_cell.angle_beta   90.00
_cell.angle_gamma   90.00
#
_symmetry.space_group_name_H-M   'P 1'
#
loop_
_entity.id
_entity.type
_entity.pdbx_description
1 polymer ?
#
loop_
_entity_poly.entity_id
_entity_poly.type
_entity_poly.pdbx_seq_one_letter_code
_entity_poly.pdbx_strand_id
1 'polypeptide(L)'
;MAYIPPHKRQSKEGDDTPVPTPSSLVPRFKNRLNLGSSSSSDSRIRIYNARKIGKLMYAKDAISKWFIEGGSTSEGIELPAVSVRMEPFRGSKSFEWKRWGEPFVLATDPRSRRGSELTSTPWESIIENIRSELLDSLGNVREELHSGEVGAVLKPSFVVRIGRILFHDKKFSGGVSSRADAESSFGQVGRSFCTNLPDSYMEAIVATVVPKIGVDSRQAKEYYHVKVHDKYNPESSISVKCRVVSGKLKLHKIELNQKRCLVVDVSCLDKDLDLRLMLSTKRGLMSSVKDDAEKLTSLRQLVDCAVLDSNAKGGVRWAMGKKFSDDGRYTVTGVWHTNKGRPDDFWASDGEVSNEVTLEVKEINGSRIAGMDMVEWEVTILILKETLKLVWDHFLSCDQ
;
A
#
# COMPACT_ATOMS: atom_id res chain seq x y z
N MET A 1 45.21 -43.06 22.12
CA MET A 1 45.08 -41.70 22.69
C MET A 1 43.80 -41.08 22.17
N ALA A 2 42.94 -40.55 23.05
CA ALA A 2 41.63 -40.03 22.69
C ALA A 2 41.71 -38.55 22.28
N TYR A 3 41.05 -38.18 21.18
CA TYR A 3 41.05 -36.83 20.63
C TYR A 3 40.25 -35.86 21.52
N ILE A 4 40.85 -34.73 21.91
CA ILE A 4 40.19 -33.66 22.67
C ILE A 4 39.84 -32.50 21.71
N PRO A 5 38.54 -32.18 21.54
CA PRO A 5 38.09 -31.19 20.58
C PRO A 5 38.41 -29.73 20.97
N PRO A 6 38.50 -28.82 19.99
CA PRO A 6 39.21 -27.55 20.11
C PRO A 6 38.64 -26.58 21.16
N HIS A 7 37.34 -26.63 21.40
CA HIS A 7 36.64 -25.71 22.32
C HIS A 7 36.92 -25.99 23.81
N LYS A 8 37.60 -27.10 24.14
CA LYS A 8 38.00 -27.43 25.52
C LYS A 8 39.48 -27.15 25.82
N ARG A 9 40.21 -26.52 24.90
CA ARG A 9 41.59 -26.08 25.13
C ARG A 9 41.55 -24.70 25.79
N GLN A 10 41.58 -24.65 27.12
CA GLN A 10 41.78 -23.39 27.83
C GLN A 10 43.29 -23.10 27.89
N SER A 11 43.70 -21.92 27.40
CA SER A 11 45.08 -21.42 27.55
C SER A 11 45.12 -20.47 28.76
N LYS A 12 46.05 -20.72 29.67
CA LYS A 12 46.44 -19.84 30.78
C LYS A 12 47.85 -19.32 30.51
N GLU A 13 48.04 -18.01 30.72
CA GLU A 13 49.29 -17.25 30.92
C GLU A 13 50.33 -17.30 29.78
N GLY A 14 50.95 -16.22 29.33
CA GLY A 14 51.01 -14.81 29.72
C GLY A 14 52.33 -14.27 29.12
N ASP A 15 52.33 -13.12 28.44
CA ASP A 15 53.34 -12.07 28.60
C ASP A 15 53.01 -10.82 27.75
N ASP A 16 53.48 -9.68 28.25
CA ASP A 16 53.15 -8.30 27.91
C ASP A 16 53.53 -7.81 26.49
N THR A 17 52.59 -7.21 25.75
CA THR A 17 52.79 -5.97 24.93
C THR A 17 51.44 -5.45 24.36
N PRO A 18 51.27 -4.13 24.15
CA PRO A 18 49.96 -3.49 24.09
C PRO A 18 49.24 -3.67 22.74
N VAL A 19 47.92 -3.83 22.85
CA VAL A 19 46.94 -3.97 21.77
C VAL A 19 46.93 -2.76 20.84
N PRO A 20 47.13 -2.92 19.51
CA PRO A 20 46.69 -1.93 18.54
C PRO A 20 45.22 -2.20 18.15
N THR A 21 44.39 -1.17 18.26
CA THR A 21 42.98 -1.16 17.87
C THR A 21 42.81 -1.45 16.38
N PRO A 22 42.07 -2.50 15.94
CA PRO A 22 41.77 -2.70 14.53
C PRO A 22 40.48 -1.97 14.14
N SER A 23 40.67 -0.87 13.41
CA SER A 23 39.66 -0.19 12.62
C SER A 23 38.98 -1.13 11.62
N SER A 24 37.64 -1.13 11.63
CA SER A 24 36.74 -1.31 10.47
C SER A 24 37.18 -2.34 9.40
N LEU A 25 36.93 -3.62 9.65
CA LEU A 25 36.90 -4.64 8.60
C LEU A 25 35.49 -4.79 8.03
N VAL A 26 35.28 -4.22 6.84
CA VAL A 26 34.12 -4.46 5.99
C VAL A 26 34.14 -5.91 5.48
N PRO A 27 33.10 -6.73 5.72
CA PRO A 27 33.04 -8.05 5.12
C PRO A 27 32.73 -7.94 3.62
N ARG A 28 33.77 -8.07 2.78
CA ARG A 28 33.64 -8.31 1.34
C ARG A 28 33.09 -9.73 1.10
N PHE A 29 31.78 -9.86 0.95
CA PHE A 29 31.19 -11.07 0.38
C PHE A 29 31.27 -11.03 -1.16
N LYS A 30 32.25 -11.75 -1.71
CA LYS A 30 32.28 -12.14 -3.12
C LYS A 30 31.29 -13.30 -3.31
N ASN A 31 30.12 -13.03 -3.90
CA ASN A 31 29.27 -14.10 -4.44
C ASN A 31 29.42 -14.13 -5.97
N ARG A 32 30.25 -15.06 -6.45
CA ARG A 32 30.15 -15.62 -7.80
C ARG A 32 29.40 -16.94 -7.69
N LEU A 33 28.18 -17.00 -8.23
CA LEU A 33 27.59 -18.23 -8.75
C LEU A 33 26.77 -17.87 -9.99
N ASN A 34 27.32 -18.19 -11.16
CA ASN A 34 26.60 -18.22 -12.42
C ASN A 34 25.84 -19.55 -12.48
N LEU A 35 24.52 -19.51 -12.68
CA LEU A 35 23.75 -20.68 -13.11
C LEU A 35 22.73 -20.25 -14.18
N GLY A 36 23.07 -20.60 -15.42
CA GLY A 36 22.19 -21.08 -16.49
C GLY A 36 20.89 -20.34 -16.78
N SER A 37 20.87 -19.61 -17.89
CA SER A 37 19.67 -19.29 -18.65
C SER A 37 19.07 -20.57 -19.26
N SER A 38 17.78 -20.81 -19.07
CA SER A 38 16.97 -21.54 -20.03
C SER A 38 15.70 -20.74 -20.31
N SER A 39 15.62 -20.23 -21.53
CA SER A 39 14.43 -19.64 -22.11
C SER A 39 13.37 -20.73 -22.30
N SER A 40 12.18 -20.53 -21.75
CA SER A 40 10.97 -21.13 -22.32
C SER A 40 9.80 -20.18 -22.07
N SER A 41 9.20 -19.79 -23.19
CA SER A 41 8.00 -18.98 -23.36
C SER A 41 6.83 -19.45 -22.51
N ASP A 42 6.51 -18.72 -21.45
CA ASP A 42 5.15 -18.64 -20.89
C ASP A 42 5.01 -17.44 -19.94
N SER A 43 4.95 -16.23 -20.51
CA SER A 43 5.12 -14.96 -19.79
C SER A 43 3.83 -14.34 -19.24
N ARG A 44 2.75 -15.10 -19.02
CA ARG A 44 1.46 -14.50 -18.58
C ARG A 44 1.02 -14.76 -17.15
N ILE A 45 1.61 -15.70 -16.41
CA ILE A 45 1.16 -15.98 -15.03
C ILE A 45 2.33 -16.50 -14.21
N ARG A 46 3.14 -15.62 -13.58
CA ARG A 46 4.00 -15.94 -12.40
C ARG A 46 4.75 -14.71 -11.88
N ILE A 47 4.03 -13.74 -11.33
CA ILE A 47 4.56 -12.87 -10.25
C ILE A 47 4.00 -13.38 -8.92
N TYR A 48 4.24 -14.64 -8.62
CA TYR A 48 3.96 -15.19 -7.30
C TYR A 48 5.10 -16.14 -6.99
N ASN A 49 6.16 -15.62 -6.38
CA ASN A 49 7.05 -16.34 -5.46
C ASN A 49 8.13 -15.39 -4.90
N ALA A 50 7.74 -14.47 -4.01
CA ALA A 50 8.66 -13.77 -3.14
C ALA A 50 8.14 -13.84 -1.70
N ARG A 51 8.75 -14.75 -0.90
CA ARG A 51 8.65 -14.94 0.57
C ARG A 51 7.48 -14.24 1.30
N LYS A 52 6.60 -15.09 1.85
CA LYS A 52 5.40 -14.85 2.70
C LYS A 52 5.55 -13.81 3.84
N ILE A 53 5.76 -12.55 3.51
CA ILE A 53 5.55 -11.42 4.41
C ILE A 53 4.63 -10.48 3.65
N GLY A 54 3.36 -10.42 4.05
CA GLY A 54 2.45 -9.38 3.56
C GLY A 54 1.71 -9.62 2.25
N LYS A 55 1.05 -10.77 2.07
CA LYS A 55 0.19 -11.01 0.89
C LYS A 55 -0.88 -9.91 0.79
N LEU A 56 -0.84 -9.17 -0.31
CA LEU A 56 -1.96 -8.33 -0.74
C LEU A 56 -3.07 -9.24 -1.23
N MET A 57 -4.28 -9.06 -0.70
CA MET A 57 -5.41 -9.90 -1.05
C MET A 57 -6.23 -9.19 -2.12
N TYR A 58 -6.40 -9.85 -3.26
CA TYR A 58 -7.35 -9.45 -4.30
C TYR A 58 -8.59 -10.32 -4.18
N ALA A 59 -9.76 -9.74 -4.43
CA ALA A 59 -10.98 -10.49 -4.61
C ALA A 59 -10.88 -11.39 -5.85
N LYS A 60 -11.76 -12.39 -5.91
CA LYS A 60 -12.00 -13.10 -7.17
C LYS A 60 -12.54 -12.07 -8.16
N ASP A 61 -12.03 -12.09 -9.39
CA ASP A 61 -12.42 -11.14 -10.45
C ASP A 61 -12.10 -9.67 -10.13
N ALA A 62 -11.07 -9.44 -9.29
CA ALA A 62 -10.61 -8.09 -8.99
C ALA A 62 -10.04 -7.40 -10.23
N ILE A 63 -10.41 -6.13 -10.40
CA ILE A 63 -10.00 -5.32 -11.53
C ILE A 63 -8.84 -4.42 -11.12
N SER A 64 -7.78 -4.39 -11.93
CA SER A 64 -6.66 -3.47 -11.80
C SER A 64 -6.48 -2.74 -13.12
N LYS A 65 -6.64 -1.42 -13.12
CA LYS A 65 -6.51 -0.56 -14.30
C LYS A 65 -5.47 0.53 -14.03
N TRP A 66 -4.73 0.91 -15.07
CA TRP A 66 -3.86 2.07 -15.04
C TRP A 66 -3.98 2.80 -16.37
N PHE A 67 -4.00 4.13 -16.32
CA PHE A 67 -3.97 4.99 -17.49
C PHE A 67 -3.40 6.37 -17.13
N ILE A 68 -3.12 7.16 -18.15
CA ILE A 68 -2.57 8.50 -18.05
C ILE A 68 -3.73 9.49 -18.19
N GLU A 69 -3.75 10.58 -17.43
CA GLU A 69 -4.70 11.67 -17.61
C GLU A 69 -3.96 13.01 -17.71
N GLY A 70 -4.48 13.91 -18.56
CA GLY A 70 -3.81 15.17 -18.89
C GLY A 70 -2.83 15.08 -20.07
N GLY A 71 -2.24 16.23 -20.42
CA GLY A 71 -1.25 16.33 -21.50
C GLY A 71 -1.80 16.43 -22.93
N SER A 72 -3.07 16.76 -23.13
CA SER A 72 -3.65 17.01 -24.46
C SER A 72 -3.97 18.50 -24.65
N THR A 73 -3.57 19.04 -25.78
CA THR A 73 -4.06 20.31 -26.31
C THR A 73 -5.26 20.01 -27.21
N SER A 74 -6.24 20.91 -27.23
CA SER A 74 -7.42 20.80 -28.09
C SER A 74 -7.03 20.64 -29.57
N GLU A 75 -7.68 19.69 -30.23
CA GLU A 75 -7.89 19.56 -31.68
C GLU A 75 -6.77 19.99 -32.64
N GLY A 76 -6.16 18.98 -33.29
CA GLY A 76 -5.93 19.05 -34.74
C GLY A 76 -4.78 19.92 -35.27
N ILE A 77 -3.92 20.49 -34.43
CA ILE A 77 -2.69 21.15 -34.88
C ILE A 77 -1.52 20.39 -34.28
N GLU A 78 -0.59 19.91 -35.12
CA GLU A 78 0.61 19.18 -34.71
C GLU A 78 1.28 19.83 -33.48
N LEU A 79 1.13 19.19 -32.33
CA LEU A 79 1.72 19.63 -31.07
C LEU A 79 3.15 19.10 -30.99
N PRO A 80 4.09 19.85 -30.40
CA PRO A 80 5.42 19.34 -30.15
C PRO A 80 5.28 18.07 -29.32
N ALA A 81 5.84 16.97 -29.82
CA ALA A 81 5.75 15.63 -29.26
C ALA A 81 5.76 15.69 -27.73
N VAL A 82 4.63 15.36 -27.09
CA VAL A 82 4.57 15.20 -25.64
C VAL A 82 5.44 13.99 -25.31
N SER A 83 6.73 14.24 -25.08
CA SER A 83 7.68 13.20 -24.73
C SER A 83 7.40 12.80 -23.28
N VAL A 84 6.50 11.83 -23.08
CA VAL A 84 6.30 11.21 -21.77
C VAL A 84 7.55 10.42 -21.47
N ARG A 85 8.29 10.81 -20.42
CA ARG A 85 9.54 10.17 -20.03
C ARG A 85 9.45 9.62 -18.62
N MET A 86 10.27 8.60 -18.35
CA MET A 86 10.51 8.11 -16.99
C MET A 86 11.70 8.85 -16.39
N GLU A 87 11.47 9.47 -15.23
CA GLU A 87 12.52 10.11 -14.45
C GLU A 87 12.79 9.33 -13.15
N PRO A 88 14.05 9.21 -12.72
CA PRO A 88 14.37 8.57 -11.45
C PRO A 88 13.65 9.28 -10.30
N PHE A 89 12.94 8.52 -9.47
CA PHE A 89 12.26 9.06 -8.32
C PHE A 89 13.25 9.38 -7.20
N ARG A 90 13.42 10.66 -6.90
CA ARG A 90 14.35 11.16 -5.87
C ARG A 90 13.69 11.32 -4.48
N GLY A 91 12.81 10.39 -4.11
CA GLY A 91 12.19 10.36 -2.78
C GLY A 91 13.04 9.63 -1.73
N SER A 92 12.60 9.68 -0.47
CA SER A 92 13.23 8.93 0.64
C SER A 92 13.25 7.44 0.34
N LYS A 93 14.44 6.84 0.32
CA LYS A 93 14.68 5.44 -0.06
C LYS A 93 14.01 4.48 0.92
N SER A 94 12.82 3.97 0.58
CA SER A 94 12.21 2.87 1.35
C SER A 94 13.01 1.58 1.15
N PHE A 95 12.95 0.67 2.13
CA PHE A 95 13.64 -0.63 2.06
C PHE A 95 13.17 -1.48 0.86
N GLU A 96 11.95 -1.24 0.36
CA GLU A 96 11.35 -2.01 -0.73
C GLU A 96 11.99 -1.74 -2.09
N TRP A 97 12.41 -0.51 -2.35
CA TRP A 97 13.06 -0.15 -3.62
C TRP A 97 14.37 -0.90 -3.83
N LYS A 98 15.07 -1.27 -2.74
CA LYS A 98 16.28 -2.10 -2.83
C LYS A 98 16.02 -3.48 -3.45
N ARG A 99 14.78 -3.98 -3.40
CA ARG A 99 14.40 -5.29 -3.93
C ARG A 99 14.02 -5.26 -5.41
N TRP A 100 13.41 -4.16 -5.86
CA TRP A 100 12.84 -4.04 -7.20
C TRP A 100 13.69 -3.20 -8.17
N GLY A 101 14.59 -2.37 -7.66
CA GLY A 101 15.41 -1.45 -8.44
C GLY A 101 15.10 0.01 -8.10
N GLU A 102 15.83 0.94 -8.70
CA GLU A 102 15.49 2.36 -8.56
C GLU A 102 14.11 2.61 -9.21
N PRO A 103 13.17 3.24 -8.48
CA PRO A 103 11.86 3.54 -9.02
C PRO A 103 11.89 4.77 -9.92
N PHE A 104 10.97 4.81 -10.88
CA PHE A 104 10.78 5.93 -11.80
C PHE A 104 9.38 6.52 -11.67
N VAL A 105 9.24 7.80 -12.03
CA VAL A 105 7.96 8.50 -12.17
C VAL A 105 7.78 8.97 -13.61
N LEU A 106 6.54 9.14 -14.06
CA LEU A 106 6.27 9.75 -15.34
C LEU A 106 6.39 11.27 -15.24
N ALA A 107 7.05 11.87 -16.24
CA ALA A 107 7.20 13.30 -16.37
C ALA A 107 6.95 13.72 -17.83
N THR A 108 6.41 14.92 -17.98
CA THR A 108 6.27 15.62 -19.26
C THR A 108 7.32 16.74 -19.37
N ASP A 109 7.50 17.28 -20.57
CA ASP A 109 8.36 18.46 -20.75
C ASP A 109 7.68 19.68 -20.10
N PRO A 110 8.32 20.42 -19.17
CA PRO A 110 7.76 21.65 -18.62
C PRO A 110 7.39 22.70 -19.67
N ARG A 111 7.94 22.64 -20.89
CA ARG A 111 7.52 23.48 -22.02
C ARG A 111 6.11 23.17 -22.52
N SER A 112 5.62 21.94 -22.37
CA SER A 112 4.24 21.57 -22.74
C SER A 112 3.21 21.99 -21.69
N ARG A 113 3.64 22.36 -20.47
CA ARG A 113 2.76 22.81 -19.38
C ARG A 113 2.29 24.26 -19.54
N ARG A 114 2.90 25.02 -20.47
CA ARG A 114 2.73 26.47 -20.60
C ARG A 114 1.93 26.78 -21.87
N GLY A 115 0.61 26.94 -21.73
CA GLY A 115 -0.22 27.54 -22.79
C GLY A 115 -1.56 26.86 -23.12
N SER A 116 -2.02 25.87 -22.36
CA SER A 116 -3.36 25.31 -22.57
C SER A 116 -4.31 25.84 -21.51
N GLU A 117 -5.24 26.72 -21.90
CA GLU A 117 -6.51 26.84 -21.17
C GLU A 117 -7.20 25.48 -21.31
N LEU A 118 -7.13 24.68 -20.25
CA LEU A 118 -7.81 23.38 -20.16
C LEU A 118 -9.32 23.62 -20.25
N THR A 119 -9.88 23.54 -21.46
CA THR A 119 -11.31 23.30 -21.67
C THR A 119 -11.72 21.88 -21.26
N SER A 120 -10.74 21.02 -20.93
CA SER A 120 -11.02 19.68 -20.44
C SER A 120 -11.47 19.72 -18.99
N THR A 121 -12.36 18.78 -18.68
CA THR A 121 -12.80 18.41 -17.34
C THR A 121 -12.16 17.05 -17.01
N PRO A 122 -10.88 16.99 -16.57
CA PRO A 122 -10.14 15.72 -16.47
C PRO A 122 -10.80 14.72 -15.52
N TRP A 123 -11.45 15.23 -14.46
CA TRP A 123 -12.25 14.40 -13.55
C TRP A 123 -13.45 13.72 -14.22
N GLU A 124 -14.03 14.32 -15.27
CA GLU A 124 -15.10 13.69 -16.07
C GLU A 124 -14.53 12.57 -16.93
N SER A 125 -13.41 12.82 -17.62
CA SER A 125 -12.73 11.80 -18.43
C SER A 125 -12.30 10.60 -17.59
N ILE A 126 -11.78 10.83 -16.38
CA ILE A 126 -11.43 9.76 -15.43
C ILE A 126 -12.65 8.90 -15.12
N ILE A 127 -13.80 9.52 -14.82
CA ILE A 127 -15.04 8.80 -14.50
C ILE A 127 -15.53 7.99 -15.69
N GLU A 128 -15.61 8.59 -16.87
CA GLU A 128 -16.07 7.93 -18.09
C GLU A 128 -15.21 6.71 -18.41
N ASN A 129 -13.89 6.83 -18.27
CA ASN A 129 -12.95 5.76 -18.55
C ASN A 129 -13.08 4.57 -17.57
N ILE A 130 -13.45 4.79 -16.31
CA ILE A 130 -13.52 3.72 -15.29
C ILE A 130 -14.94 3.21 -15.05
N ARG A 131 -15.94 3.80 -15.70
CA ARG A 131 -17.34 3.63 -15.34
C ARG A 131 -17.80 2.18 -15.38
N SER A 132 -17.47 1.46 -16.46
CA SER A 132 -17.80 0.04 -16.62
C SER A 132 -17.18 -0.81 -15.51
N GLU A 133 -15.87 -0.67 -15.30
CA GLU A 133 -15.10 -1.45 -14.33
C GLU A 133 -15.54 -1.16 -12.89
N LEU A 134 -15.94 0.08 -12.62
CA LEU A 134 -16.49 0.50 -11.34
C LEU A 134 -17.84 -0.19 -11.09
N LEU A 135 -18.76 -0.14 -12.06
CA LEU A 135 -20.06 -0.79 -11.96
C LEU A 135 -19.93 -2.31 -11.81
N ASP A 136 -19.06 -2.95 -12.60
CA ASP A 136 -18.79 -4.38 -12.52
C ASP A 136 -18.26 -4.77 -11.13
N SER A 137 -17.27 -4.01 -10.62
CA SER A 137 -16.69 -4.26 -9.30
C SER A 137 -17.69 -4.07 -8.17
N LEU A 138 -18.58 -3.08 -8.29
CA LEU A 138 -19.65 -2.82 -7.32
C LEU A 138 -20.71 -3.92 -7.37
N GLY A 139 -21.06 -4.42 -8.55
CA GLY A 139 -21.89 -5.60 -8.76
C GLY A 139 -21.33 -6.83 -8.06
N ASN A 140 -20.05 -7.13 -8.27
CA ASN A 140 -19.35 -8.25 -7.62
C ASN A 140 -19.35 -8.13 -6.09
N VAL A 141 -19.11 -6.91 -5.56
CA VAL A 141 -19.18 -6.66 -4.11
C VAL A 141 -20.59 -6.84 -3.56
N ARG A 142 -21.61 -6.43 -4.32
CA ARG A 142 -23.02 -6.63 -3.97
C ARG A 142 -23.35 -8.11 -3.91
N GLU A 143 -22.92 -8.92 -4.86
CA GLU A 143 -23.11 -10.37 -4.83
C GLU A 143 -22.38 -11.05 -3.66
N GLU A 144 -21.15 -10.62 -3.33
CA GLU A 144 -20.42 -11.11 -2.15
C GLU A 144 -21.16 -10.78 -0.85
N LEU A 145 -21.84 -9.63 -0.79
CA LEU A 145 -22.61 -9.21 0.37
C LEU A 145 -23.89 -10.05 0.56
N HIS A 146 -24.55 -10.46 -0.53
CA HIS A 146 -25.74 -11.33 -0.49
C HIS A 146 -25.40 -12.81 -0.20
N SER A 147 -24.24 -13.27 -0.66
CA SER A 147 -23.76 -14.66 -0.46
C SER A 147 -23.03 -14.87 0.87
N GLY A 148 -22.89 -13.82 1.69
CA GLY A 148 -22.07 -13.83 2.90
C GLY A 148 -22.51 -14.86 3.95
N GLU A 149 -21.52 -15.50 4.59
CA GLU A 149 -21.72 -16.37 5.76
C GLU A 149 -22.43 -15.64 6.91
N VAL A 150 -23.37 -16.34 7.55
CA VAL A 150 -24.10 -15.88 8.73
C VAL A 150 -23.12 -15.47 9.84
N GLY A 151 -23.22 -14.22 10.32
CA GLY A 151 -22.44 -13.71 11.46
C GLY A 151 -21.19 -12.88 11.14
N ALA A 152 -20.79 -12.76 9.86
CA ALA A 152 -19.66 -11.93 9.43
C ALA A 152 -20.12 -10.68 8.65
N VAL A 153 -19.90 -9.49 9.23
CA VAL A 153 -20.25 -8.23 8.53
C VAL A 153 -19.15 -7.88 7.52
N LEU A 154 -19.46 -8.05 6.24
CA LEU A 154 -18.67 -7.54 5.13
C LEU A 154 -18.90 -6.03 4.99
N LYS A 155 -17.83 -5.25 4.97
CA LYS A 155 -17.89 -3.79 4.84
C LYS A 155 -17.12 -3.36 3.58
N PRO A 156 -17.81 -2.85 2.55
CA PRO A 156 -17.12 -2.22 1.44
C PRO A 156 -16.52 -0.88 1.86
N SER A 157 -15.44 -0.51 1.19
CA SER A 157 -14.71 0.73 1.38
C SER A 157 -14.20 1.20 0.03
N PHE A 158 -14.65 2.37 -0.40
CA PHE A 158 -14.12 3.10 -1.52
C PHE A 158 -13.34 4.31 -1.02
N VAL A 159 -12.10 4.42 -1.49
CA VAL A 159 -11.19 5.49 -1.11
C VAL A 159 -10.51 6.08 -2.33
N VAL A 160 -10.26 7.38 -2.26
CA VAL A 160 -9.43 8.13 -3.20
C VAL A 160 -8.14 8.48 -2.47
N ARG A 161 -7.00 8.02 -3.00
CA ARG A 161 -5.68 8.28 -2.43
C ARG A 161 -4.86 9.18 -3.31
N ILE A 162 -4.06 10.02 -2.65
CA ILE A 162 -3.11 10.92 -3.28
C ILE A 162 -1.70 10.43 -3.01
N GLY A 163 -0.86 10.44 -4.05
CA GLY A 163 0.48 9.87 -3.96
C GLY A 163 1.24 10.00 -5.27
N ARG A 164 2.20 9.11 -5.48
CA ARG A 164 2.91 8.97 -6.75
C ARG A 164 2.93 7.53 -7.22
N ILE A 165 2.70 7.32 -8.51
CA ILE A 165 2.87 6.03 -9.15
C ILE A 165 4.34 5.85 -9.48
N LEU A 166 4.92 4.79 -8.91
CA LEU A 166 6.31 4.42 -9.12
C LEU A 166 6.38 3.20 -10.03
N PHE A 167 7.20 3.31 -11.07
CA PHE A 167 7.46 2.25 -12.04
C PHE A 167 8.77 1.55 -11.70
N HIS A 168 8.75 0.22 -11.76
CA HIS A 168 9.87 -0.65 -11.41
C HIS A 168 10.30 -1.44 -12.64
N ASP A 169 10.96 -0.79 -13.58
CA ASP A 169 11.66 -1.47 -14.67
C ASP A 169 13.07 -0.92 -14.83
N LYS A 170 14.03 -1.82 -15.00
CA LYS A 170 15.45 -1.51 -15.18
C LYS A 170 15.81 -1.27 -16.65
N LYS A 171 14.90 -1.54 -17.59
CA LYS A 171 15.23 -1.64 -19.03
C LYS A 171 14.82 -0.44 -19.87
N PHE A 172 14.12 0.56 -19.32
CA PHE A 172 13.63 1.67 -20.12
C PHE A 172 14.45 2.94 -19.93
N SER A 173 15.17 3.31 -20.99
CA SER A 173 15.85 4.59 -21.15
C SER A 173 15.34 5.23 -22.45
N GLY A 174 14.23 5.96 -22.38
CA GLY A 174 13.65 6.63 -23.54
C GLY A 174 12.33 7.33 -23.21
N GLY A 175 12.04 8.41 -23.92
CA GLY A 175 10.72 9.04 -23.91
C GLY A 175 9.83 8.44 -24.99
N VAL A 176 8.52 8.57 -24.83
CA VAL A 176 7.52 8.14 -25.81
C VAL A 176 6.78 9.35 -26.34
N SER A 177 6.48 9.37 -27.64
CA SER A 177 5.94 10.55 -28.33
C SER A 177 4.42 10.73 -28.18
N SER A 178 3.69 9.73 -27.67
CA SER A 178 2.24 9.78 -27.51
C SER A 178 1.74 9.12 -26.22
N ARG A 179 0.56 9.53 -25.75
CA ARG A 179 -0.15 8.93 -24.61
C ARG A 179 -0.45 7.45 -24.83
N ALA A 180 -0.96 7.08 -26.01
CA ALA A 180 -1.34 5.70 -26.31
C ALA A 180 -0.12 4.77 -26.31
N ASP A 181 1.01 5.24 -26.86
CA ASP A 181 2.26 4.47 -26.85
C ASP A 181 2.83 4.35 -25.44
N ALA A 182 2.70 5.39 -24.61
CA ALA A 182 3.11 5.37 -23.21
C ALA A 182 2.24 4.40 -22.40
N GLU A 183 0.92 4.41 -22.58
CA GLU A 183 0.00 3.48 -21.94
C GLU A 183 0.26 2.02 -22.36
N SER A 184 0.54 1.78 -23.64
CA SER A 184 0.91 0.46 -24.14
C SER A 184 2.25 -0.03 -23.56
N SER A 185 3.27 0.83 -23.57
CA SER A 185 4.63 0.49 -23.15
C SER A 185 4.75 0.32 -21.64
N PHE A 186 4.18 1.25 -20.87
CA PHE A 186 4.27 1.27 -19.41
C PHE A 186 3.14 0.48 -18.74
N GLY A 187 2.12 0.08 -19.50
CA GLY A 187 1.03 -0.78 -19.05
C GLY A 187 1.50 -2.10 -18.46
N GLN A 188 2.60 -2.65 -19.01
CA GLN A 188 3.18 -3.94 -18.63
C GLN A 188 4.25 -3.86 -17.54
N VAL A 189 4.65 -2.64 -17.16
CA VAL A 189 5.68 -2.41 -16.13
C VAL A 189 5.10 -2.63 -14.74
N GLY A 190 5.90 -3.23 -13.84
CA GLY A 190 5.55 -3.37 -12.43
C GLY A 190 5.38 -2.00 -11.78
N ARG A 191 4.26 -1.77 -11.09
CA ARG A 191 3.92 -0.49 -10.46
C ARG A 191 3.71 -0.63 -8.96
N SER A 192 4.06 0.43 -8.22
CA SER A 192 3.64 0.64 -6.82
C SER A 192 3.11 2.05 -6.66
N PHE A 193 2.35 2.31 -5.60
CA PHE A 193 1.86 3.66 -5.29
C PHE A 193 2.46 4.11 -3.96
N CYS A 194 3.13 5.24 -3.97
CA CYS A 194 3.74 5.84 -2.80
C CYS A 194 2.81 6.91 -2.24
N THR A 195 2.22 6.64 -1.07
CA THR A 195 1.36 7.60 -0.36
C THR A 195 2.13 8.50 0.59
N ASN A 196 3.44 8.32 0.77
CA ASN A 196 4.22 9.09 1.74
C ASN A 196 4.58 10.47 1.18
N LEU A 197 3.79 11.47 1.53
CA LEU A 197 3.93 12.85 1.05
C LEU A 197 4.83 13.69 1.96
N PRO A 198 5.49 14.74 1.45
CA PRO A 198 6.31 15.65 2.26
C PRO A 198 5.52 16.32 3.38
N ASP A 199 6.16 16.60 4.52
CA ASP A 199 5.53 17.31 5.64
C ASP A 199 4.98 18.69 5.22
N SER A 200 5.73 19.42 4.39
CA SER A 200 5.30 20.73 3.88
C SER A 200 3.98 20.67 3.10
N TYR A 201 3.78 19.61 2.31
CA TYR A 201 2.52 19.38 1.61
C TYR A 201 1.38 19.13 2.61
N MET A 202 1.61 18.30 3.63
CA MET A 202 0.60 18.03 4.66
C MET A 202 0.19 19.28 5.41
N GLU A 203 1.16 20.13 5.78
CA GLU A 203 0.92 21.42 6.42
C GLU A 203 0.09 22.35 5.53
N ALA A 204 0.41 22.45 4.24
CA ALA A 204 -0.34 23.25 3.27
C ALA A 204 -1.80 22.76 3.14
N ILE A 205 -2.03 21.45 3.04
CA ILE A 205 -3.38 20.87 2.97
C ILE A 205 -4.20 21.21 4.22
N VAL A 206 -3.60 21.04 5.41
CA VAL A 206 -4.28 21.34 6.69
C VAL A 206 -4.60 22.84 6.81
N ALA A 207 -3.67 23.71 6.38
CA ALA A 207 -3.84 25.15 6.48
C ALA A 207 -4.83 25.73 5.45
N THR A 208 -4.88 25.17 4.24
CA THR A 208 -5.58 25.80 3.12
C THR A 208 -6.79 25.02 2.61
N VAL A 209 -6.69 23.69 2.53
CA VAL A 209 -7.69 22.85 1.86
C VAL A 209 -8.76 22.37 2.85
N VAL A 210 -8.35 21.92 4.04
CA VAL A 210 -9.28 21.47 5.09
C VAL A 210 -10.31 22.55 5.47
N PRO A 211 -9.93 23.83 5.68
CA PRO A 211 -10.90 24.88 6.01
C PRO A 211 -11.85 25.21 4.85
N LYS A 212 -11.40 25.11 3.60
CA LYS A 212 -12.21 25.41 2.41
C LYS A 212 -13.30 24.38 2.17
N ILE A 213 -12.99 23.11 2.39
CA ILE A 213 -13.90 22.00 2.09
C ILE A 213 -14.81 21.68 3.28
N GLY A 214 -14.41 22.08 4.51
CA GLY A 214 -15.20 21.79 5.71
C GLY A 214 -15.21 20.30 6.06
N VAL A 215 -14.10 19.58 5.81
CA VAL A 215 -14.00 18.15 6.15
C VAL A 215 -13.82 17.99 7.66
N ASP A 216 -14.60 17.10 8.26
CA ASP A 216 -14.39 16.67 9.65
C ASP A 216 -12.98 16.07 9.82
N SER A 217 -12.07 16.80 10.47
CA SER A 217 -10.79 16.23 10.87
C SER A 217 -11.05 15.15 11.92
N ARG A 218 -10.98 13.86 11.55
CA ARG A 218 -11.00 12.77 12.53
C ARG A 218 -9.72 12.84 13.35
N GLN A 219 -9.83 13.15 14.65
CA GLN A 219 -8.70 13.05 15.57
C GLN A 219 -8.04 11.68 15.44
N ALA A 220 -6.72 11.68 15.27
CA ALA A 220 -5.97 10.47 15.09
C ALA A 220 -6.09 9.61 16.35
N LYS A 221 -6.70 8.44 16.20
CA LYS A 221 -6.71 7.43 17.25
C LYS A 221 -5.45 6.58 17.08
N GLU A 222 -4.61 6.58 18.10
CA GLU A 222 -3.42 5.74 18.15
C GLU A 222 -3.82 4.25 18.17
N TYR A 223 -3.31 3.50 17.21
CA TYR A 223 -3.51 2.06 17.13
C TYR A 223 -2.21 1.35 16.79
N TYR A 224 -2.02 0.21 17.43
CA TYR A 224 -1.05 -0.78 17.04
C TYR A 224 -1.75 -1.88 16.27
N HIS A 225 -1.17 -2.29 15.17
CA HIS A 225 -1.76 -3.33 14.33
C HIS A 225 -0.80 -4.51 14.30
N VAL A 226 -1.29 -5.67 14.67
CA VAL A 226 -0.55 -6.93 14.70
C VAL A 226 -1.11 -7.82 13.61
N LYS A 227 -0.29 -8.15 12.62
CA LYS A 227 -0.67 -9.11 11.58
C LYS A 227 -0.34 -10.52 12.01
N VAL A 228 -1.36 -11.35 11.95
CA VAL A 228 -1.32 -12.73 12.38
C VAL A 228 -1.61 -13.62 11.18
N HIS A 229 -0.74 -14.60 10.97
CA HIS A 229 -0.95 -15.68 10.03
C HIS A 229 -1.66 -16.83 10.75
N ASP A 230 -2.76 -17.31 10.17
CA ASP A 230 -3.47 -18.51 10.63
C ASP A 230 -2.96 -19.71 9.82
N LYS A 231 -2.34 -20.68 10.51
CA LYS A 231 -1.81 -21.91 9.88
C LYS A 231 -2.93 -22.75 9.25
N TYR A 232 -4.14 -22.70 9.78
CA TYR A 232 -5.28 -23.48 9.28
C TYR A 232 -6.03 -22.76 8.16
N ASN A 233 -5.85 -21.44 8.02
CA ASN A 233 -6.38 -20.67 6.91
C ASN A 233 -5.29 -19.78 6.32
N PRO A 234 -4.33 -20.37 5.59
CA PRO A 234 -3.14 -19.65 5.13
C PRO A 234 -3.44 -18.56 4.09
N GLU A 235 -4.59 -18.65 3.43
CA GLU A 235 -5.08 -17.68 2.45
C GLU A 235 -5.73 -16.45 3.12
N SER A 236 -6.04 -16.53 4.42
CA SER A 236 -6.56 -15.42 5.19
C SER A 236 -5.48 -14.88 6.12
N SER A 237 -5.23 -13.58 6.04
CA SER A 237 -4.40 -12.90 7.05
C SER A 237 -5.31 -12.13 7.99
N ILE A 238 -5.03 -12.26 9.29
CA ILE A 238 -5.78 -11.61 10.36
C ILE A 238 -5.03 -10.35 10.76
N SER A 239 -5.74 -9.24 10.86
CA SER A 239 -5.25 -7.98 11.38
C SER A 239 -5.90 -7.72 12.74
N VAL A 240 -5.08 -7.72 13.79
CA VAL A 240 -5.51 -7.42 15.16
C VAL A 240 -5.17 -5.97 15.47
N LYS A 241 -6.18 -5.12 15.60
CA LYS A 241 -6.04 -3.76 16.08
C LYS A 241 -6.02 -3.73 17.59
N CYS A 242 -5.05 -3.02 18.13
CA CYS A 242 -4.83 -2.90 19.55
C CYS A 242 -4.69 -1.44 19.94
N ARG A 243 -4.98 -1.14 21.21
CA ARG A 243 -4.75 0.15 21.85
C ARG A 243 -3.86 -0.06 23.06
N VAL A 244 -3.18 0.99 23.47
CA VAL A 244 -2.47 0.98 24.75
C VAL A 244 -3.46 1.33 25.86
N VAL A 245 -3.54 0.47 26.86
CA VAL A 245 -4.32 0.70 28.08
C VAL A 245 -3.39 0.42 29.26
N SER A 246 -3.14 1.43 30.08
CA SER A 246 -2.24 1.33 31.24
C SER A 246 -0.84 0.80 30.89
N GLY A 247 -0.26 1.30 29.80
CA GLY A 247 1.09 0.92 29.34
C GLY A 247 1.19 -0.48 28.71
N LYS A 248 0.07 -1.19 28.51
CA LYS A 248 0.04 -2.52 27.87
C LYS A 248 -0.84 -2.53 26.64
N LEU A 249 -0.47 -3.36 25.68
CA LEU A 249 -1.25 -3.53 24.47
C LEU A 249 -2.52 -4.34 24.76
N LYS A 250 -3.68 -3.83 24.34
CA LYS A 250 -4.98 -4.48 24.51
C LYS A 250 -5.73 -4.58 23.20
N LEU A 251 -6.30 -5.75 22.96
CA LEU A 251 -7.07 -6.05 21.77
C LEU A 251 -8.30 -5.14 21.70
N HIS A 252 -8.45 -4.43 20.59
CA HIS A 252 -9.57 -3.53 20.31
C HIS A 252 -10.49 -4.11 19.23
N LYS A 253 -9.92 -4.61 18.13
CA LYS A 253 -10.71 -5.15 17.00
C LYS A 253 -9.92 -6.21 16.24
N ILE A 254 -10.60 -7.26 15.80
CA ILE A 254 -10.06 -8.30 14.90
C ILE A 254 -10.77 -8.16 13.56
N GLU A 255 -9.98 -8.06 12.50
CA GLU A 255 -10.47 -7.94 11.13
C GLU A 255 -9.67 -8.88 10.24
N LEU A 256 -10.30 -9.43 9.21
CA LEU A 256 -9.53 -10.02 8.12
C LEU A 256 -8.87 -8.91 7.29
N ASN A 257 -7.78 -9.28 6.64
CA ASN A 257 -7.13 -8.41 5.68
C ASN A 257 -8.13 -7.94 4.62
N GLN A 258 -7.99 -6.67 4.28
CA GLN A 258 -8.77 -6.03 3.23
C GLN A 258 -8.50 -6.72 1.90
N LYS A 259 -9.58 -7.08 1.19
CA LYS A 259 -9.52 -7.60 -0.18
C LYS A 259 -9.77 -6.46 -1.14
N ARG A 260 -8.88 -6.26 -2.11
CA ARG A 260 -9.06 -5.27 -3.17
C ARG A 260 -9.97 -5.83 -4.25
N CYS A 261 -11.02 -5.08 -4.57
CA CYS A 261 -11.99 -5.43 -5.62
C CYS A 261 -11.70 -4.61 -6.89
N LEU A 262 -11.38 -3.34 -6.73
CA LEU A 262 -10.98 -2.44 -7.81
C LEU A 262 -9.76 -1.63 -7.37
N VAL A 263 -8.76 -1.52 -8.24
CA VAL A 263 -7.67 -0.55 -8.11
C VAL A 263 -7.50 0.15 -9.45
N VAL A 264 -7.68 1.47 -9.46
CA VAL A 264 -7.37 2.29 -10.62
C VAL A 264 -6.28 3.28 -10.24
N ASP A 265 -5.16 3.20 -10.93
CA ASP A 265 -4.06 4.15 -10.83
C ASP A 265 -4.15 5.13 -12.00
N VAL A 266 -4.21 6.43 -11.72
CA VAL A 266 -4.27 7.48 -12.74
C VAL A 266 -3.02 8.34 -12.64
N SER A 267 -2.20 8.33 -13.69
CA SER A 267 -1.03 9.20 -13.79
C SER A 267 -1.45 10.59 -14.28
N CYS A 268 -1.34 11.62 -13.44
CA CYS A 268 -1.88 12.95 -13.74
C CYS A 268 -0.79 13.88 -14.26
N LEU A 269 -0.55 13.91 -15.58
CA LEU A 269 0.62 14.59 -16.18
C LEU A 269 0.61 16.12 -16.04
N ASP A 270 -0.57 16.72 -15.85
CA ASP A 270 -0.71 18.16 -15.64
C ASP A 270 -0.51 18.56 -14.17
N LYS A 271 -0.38 17.58 -13.28
CA LYS A 271 -0.30 17.71 -11.83
C LYS A 271 1.03 17.17 -11.27
N ASP A 272 1.31 17.44 -10.00
CA ASP A 272 2.58 17.03 -9.37
C ASP A 272 2.47 15.69 -8.61
N LEU A 273 1.24 15.23 -8.42
CA LEU A 273 0.85 14.01 -7.75
C LEU A 273 -0.17 13.24 -8.60
N ASP A 274 -0.19 11.94 -8.36
CA ASP A 274 -1.06 10.96 -9.01
C ASP A 274 -2.20 10.52 -8.08
N LEU A 275 -3.17 9.84 -8.68
CA LEU A 275 -4.37 9.36 -7.99
C LEU A 275 -4.43 7.84 -7.96
N ARG A 276 -4.92 7.28 -6.85
CA ARG A 276 -5.39 5.90 -6.77
C ARG A 276 -6.83 5.83 -6.27
N LEU A 277 -7.72 5.29 -7.10
CA LEU A 277 -9.08 4.92 -6.72
C LEU A 277 -9.08 3.46 -6.28
N MET A 278 -9.67 3.16 -5.14
CA MET A 278 -9.67 1.79 -4.63
C MET A 278 -10.99 1.41 -3.97
N LEU A 279 -11.66 0.41 -4.54
CA LEU A 279 -12.75 -0.33 -3.90
C LEU A 279 -12.18 -1.57 -3.22
N SER A 280 -12.58 -1.80 -1.98
CA SER A 280 -12.17 -2.98 -1.24
C SER A 280 -13.26 -3.45 -0.30
N THR A 281 -13.20 -4.72 0.07
CA THR A 281 -14.05 -5.28 1.13
C THR A 281 -13.21 -5.64 2.34
N LYS A 282 -13.76 -5.38 3.53
CA LYS A 282 -13.18 -5.76 4.80
C LYS A 282 -14.18 -6.55 5.61
N ARG A 283 -13.79 -7.74 6.05
CA ARG A 283 -14.63 -8.60 6.89
C ARG A 283 -14.27 -8.41 8.36
N GLY A 284 -15.23 -7.94 9.15
CA GLY A 284 -15.08 -7.91 10.61
C GLY A 284 -15.26 -9.31 11.18
N LEU A 285 -14.31 -9.76 12.01
CA LEU A 285 -14.36 -11.10 12.60
C LEU A 285 -14.70 -11.06 14.10
N MET A 286 -14.95 -9.89 14.69
CA MET A 286 -15.16 -9.76 16.13
C MET A 286 -16.40 -10.49 16.67
N SER A 287 -17.48 -10.60 15.91
CA SER A 287 -18.66 -11.41 16.28
C SER A 287 -18.32 -12.90 16.18
N SER A 288 -17.91 -13.35 14.99
CA SER A 288 -17.54 -14.75 14.74
C SER A 288 -16.42 -15.29 15.65
N VAL A 289 -15.42 -14.47 16.01
CA VAL A 289 -14.36 -14.87 16.96
C VAL A 289 -14.86 -14.84 18.40
N LYS A 290 -15.83 -14.00 18.77
CA LYS A 290 -16.42 -14.07 20.12
C LYS A 290 -17.16 -15.38 20.34
N ASP A 291 -17.77 -15.91 19.29
CA ASP A 291 -18.47 -17.20 19.32
C ASP A 291 -17.48 -18.39 19.36
N ASP A 292 -16.19 -18.14 19.07
CA ASP A 292 -15.10 -19.10 19.15
C ASP A 292 -14.08 -18.67 20.23
N ALA A 293 -14.41 -19.03 21.48
CA ALA A 293 -13.65 -18.63 22.66
C ALA A 293 -12.17 -19.04 22.61
N GLU A 294 -11.84 -20.17 21.97
CA GLU A 294 -10.46 -20.63 21.81
C GLU A 294 -9.68 -19.71 20.87
N LYS A 295 -10.22 -19.40 19.67
CA LYS A 295 -9.58 -18.45 18.74
C LYS A 295 -9.32 -17.09 19.39
N LEU A 296 -10.33 -16.57 20.09
CA LEU A 296 -10.23 -15.29 20.79
C LEU A 296 -9.14 -15.33 21.87
N THR A 297 -9.05 -16.43 22.62
CA THR A 297 -8.06 -16.61 23.69
C THR A 297 -6.64 -16.66 23.12
N SER A 298 -6.40 -17.45 22.07
CA SER A 298 -5.08 -17.54 21.42
C SER A 298 -4.62 -16.19 20.85
N LEU A 299 -5.53 -15.41 20.22
CA LEU A 299 -5.21 -14.08 19.71
C LEU A 299 -4.97 -13.06 20.84
N ARG A 300 -5.71 -13.15 21.95
CA ARG A 300 -5.50 -12.29 23.12
C ARG A 300 -4.17 -12.57 23.81
N GLN A 301 -3.82 -13.85 24.00
CA GLN A 301 -2.52 -14.23 24.56
C GLN A 301 -1.35 -13.68 23.74
N LEU A 302 -1.45 -13.75 22.41
CA LEU A 302 -0.46 -13.15 21.51
C LEU A 302 -0.32 -11.64 21.75
N VAL A 303 -1.42 -10.91 21.89
CA VAL A 303 -1.39 -9.46 22.18
C VAL A 303 -0.86 -9.17 23.58
N ASP A 304 -1.24 -9.95 24.60
CA ASP A 304 -0.80 -9.76 25.98
C ASP A 304 0.69 -10.07 26.18
N CYS A 305 1.29 -10.90 25.32
CA CYS A 305 2.74 -11.17 25.29
C CYS A 305 3.56 -10.06 24.62
N ALA A 306 2.90 -9.06 24.01
CA ALA A 306 3.56 -7.97 23.33
C ALA A 306 4.11 -6.95 24.33
N VAL A 307 5.32 -6.47 24.08
CA VAL A 307 5.99 -5.43 24.87
C VAL A 307 6.15 -4.19 24.01
N LEU A 308 5.68 -3.04 24.50
CA LEU A 308 5.91 -1.74 23.88
C LEU A 308 7.41 -1.43 23.91
N ASP A 309 7.97 -1.11 22.76
CA ASP A 309 9.38 -0.82 22.59
C ASP A 309 9.54 0.19 21.46
N SER A 310 9.81 1.45 21.82
CA SER A 310 9.95 2.56 20.87
C SER A 310 11.12 2.39 19.91
N ASN A 311 12.11 1.57 20.26
CA ASN A 311 13.25 1.26 19.40
C ASN A 311 12.97 0.07 18.47
N ALA A 312 11.87 -0.66 18.68
CA ALA A 312 11.46 -1.73 17.80
C ALA A 312 10.66 -1.22 16.61
N LYS A 313 10.82 -1.87 15.47
CA LYS A 313 10.03 -1.62 14.25
C LYS A 313 8.54 -1.73 14.55
N GLY A 314 7.78 -0.66 14.30
CA GLY A 314 6.35 -0.60 14.62
C GLY A 314 6.03 -0.46 16.12
N GLY A 315 7.01 -0.10 16.96
CA GLY A 315 6.83 0.26 18.37
C GLY A 315 6.55 -0.90 19.33
N VAL A 316 6.64 -2.15 18.86
CA VAL A 316 6.26 -3.34 19.65
C VAL A 316 7.17 -4.51 19.30
N ARG A 317 7.51 -5.31 20.32
CA ARG A 317 8.22 -6.57 20.15
C ARG A 317 7.63 -7.70 20.98
N TRP A 318 8.02 -8.92 20.64
CA TRP A 318 7.72 -10.12 21.39
C TRP A 318 9.03 -10.73 21.88
N ALA A 319 9.01 -11.31 23.08
CA ALA A 319 10.10 -12.15 23.54
C ALA A 319 10.31 -13.35 22.58
N MET A 320 11.51 -13.93 22.61
CA MET A 320 11.82 -15.10 21.78
C MET A 320 10.81 -16.22 22.05
N GLY A 321 10.28 -16.83 20.98
CA GLY A 321 9.25 -17.88 21.08
C GLY A 321 7.82 -17.39 21.37
N LYS A 322 7.62 -16.10 21.73
CA LYS A 322 6.28 -15.54 22.01
C LYS A 322 5.56 -14.96 20.80
N LYS A 323 6.16 -15.07 19.61
CA LYS A 323 5.52 -14.70 18.33
C LYS A 323 4.51 -15.74 17.83
N PHE A 324 4.34 -16.83 18.56
CA PHE A 324 3.41 -17.92 18.26
C PHE A 324 2.36 -17.99 19.37
N SER A 325 1.13 -18.34 19.02
CA SER A 325 0.14 -18.74 20.03
C SER A 325 0.57 -20.06 20.67
N ASP A 326 0.09 -20.33 21.88
CA ASP A 326 0.45 -21.53 22.64
C ASP A 326 0.03 -22.82 21.91
N ASP A 327 -1.05 -22.77 21.13
CA ASP A 327 -1.53 -23.86 20.25
C ASP A 327 -0.74 -23.99 18.92
N GLY A 328 0.20 -23.09 18.64
CA GLY A 328 0.98 -23.04 17.40
C GLY A 328 0.19 -22.70 16.13
N ARG A 329 -1.08 -22.33 16.24
CA ARG A 329 -1.96 -21.98 15.11
C ARG A 329 -1.62 -20.62 14.52
N TYR A 330 -1.38 -19.63 15.37
CA TYR A 330 -1.23 -18.24 15.00
C TYR A 330 0.22 -17.79 15.10
N THR A 331 0.70 -17.07 14.09
CA THR A 331 2.06 -16.51 14.08
C THR A 331 2.04 -15.02 13.74
N VAL A 332 2.72 -14.21 14.54
CA VAL A 332 2.91 -12.78 14.25
C VAL A 332 3.87 -12.63 13.07
N THR A 333 3.39 -11.99 11.99
CA THR A 333 4.15 -11.81 10.74
C THR A 333 4.51 -10.36 10.45
N GLY A 334 3.89 -9.39 11.13
CA GLY A 334 4.17 -7.98 10.95
C GLY A 334 3.49 -7.12 12.00
N VAL A 335 4.07 -5.95 12.28
CA VAL A 335 3.59 -5.02 13.30
C VAL A 335 3.86 -3.60 12.83
N TRP A 336 2.90 -2.71 13.06
CA TRP A 336 3.04 -1.29 12.77
C TRP A 336 2.21 -0.45 13.73
N HIS A 337 2.63 0.80 13.85
CA HIS A 337 2.04 1.78 14.74
C HIS A 337 1.51 2.95 13.92
N THR A 338 0.24 3.30 14.10
CA THR A 338 -0.37 4.44 13.40
C THR A 338 -0.70 5.54 14.40
N ASN A 339 0.10 6.60 14.38
CA ASN A 339 -0.17 7.85 15.11
C ASN A 339 -1.01 8.85 14.30
N LYS A 340 -1.10 8.68 12.98
CA LYS A 340 -1.88 9.51 12.04
C LYS A 340 -2.25 8.65 10.82
N GLY A 341 -3.54 8.46 10.53
CA GLY A 341 -4.01 7.77 9.32
C GLY A 341 -3.61 6.29 9.22
N ARG A 342 -4.20 5.57 8.24
CA ARG A 342 -3.83 4.17 7.94
C ARG A 342 -2.97 4.13 6.68
N PRO A 343 -1.78 3.52 6.70
CA PRO A 343 -1.19 2.98 5.48
C PRO A 343 -1.91 1.67 5.16
N ASP A 344 -2.89 1.74 4.27
CA ASP A 344 -3.63 0.56 3.79
C ASP A 344 -2.91 -0.11 2.59
N ASP A 345 -1.76 0.43 2.15
CA ASP A 345 -0.82 -0.21 1.21
C ASP A 345 0.29 -0.94 1.99
N PHE A 346 -0.02 -2.20 2.30
CA PHE A 346 0.77 -3.15 3.10
C PHE A 346 2.21 -3.39 2.63
N TRP A 347 2.55 -2.96 1.41
CA TRP A 347 3.88 -3.06 0.79
C TRP A 347 4.68 -1.75 0.88
N ALA A 348 4.31 -0.78 1.72
CA ALA A 348 5.10 0.45 1.83
C ALA A 348 5.47 0.80 3.26
N SER A 349 4.62 0.47 4.24
CA SER A 349 4.92 0.80 5.63
C SER A 349 5.72 -0.32 6.28
N ASP A 350 7.02 -0.12 6.38
CA ASP A 350 7.90 -0.87 7.25
C ASP A 350 7.73 -0.44 8.73
N GLY A 351 6.54 0.00 9.13
CA GLY A 351 6.33 0.60 10.45
C GLY A 351 6.86 2.03 10.58
N GLU A 352 7.39 2.65 9.51
CA GLU A 352 7.55 4.11 9.44
C GLU A 352 6.19 4.82 9.46
N VAL A 353 6.17 5.96 10.15
CA VAL A 353 5.07 6.93 10.09
C VAL A 353 5.03 7.45 8.66
N SER A 354 3.91 7.23 7.97
CA SER A 354 3.69 7.76 6.63
C SER A 354 2.68 8.89 6.67
N ASN A 355 2.99 9.95 5.93
CA ASN A 355 2.11 11.09 5.74
C ASN A 355 1.20 10.82 4.55
N GLU A 356 -0.04 10.41 4.81
CA GLU A 356 -0.99 10.03 3.77
C GLU A 356 -2.22 10.94 3.77
N VAL A 357 -2.69 11.30 2.58
CA VAL A 357 -4.01 11.90 2.37
C VAL A 357 -4.89 10.90 1.63
N THR A 358 -6.01 10.55 2.28
CA THR A 358 -7.01 9.63 1.74
C THR A 358 -8.40 10.20 2.00
N LEU A 359 -9.20 10.28 0.95
CA LEU A 359 -10.61 10.67 1.03
C LEU A 359 -11.49 9.42 1.01
N GLU A 360 -12.34 9.29 2.02
CA GLU A 360 -13.35 8.23 2.14
C GLU A 360 -14.66 8.69 1.51
N VAL A 361 -15.13 8.01 0.45
CA VAL A 361 -16.45 8.30 -0.16
C VAL A 361 -17.53 7.59 0.64
N LYS A 362 -18.16 8.30 1.58
CA LYS A 362 -19.03 7.72 2.62
C LYS A 362 -20.26 7.01 2.03
N GLU A 363 -20.73 7.46 0.89
CA GLU A 363 -21.92 6.97 0.21
C GLU A 363 -21.70 5.54 -0.33
N ILE A 364 -20.47 5.23 -0.75
CA ILE A 364 -20.05 3.87 -1.12
C ILE A 364 -19.65 3.07 0.14
N ASN A 365 -19.19 3.74 1.20
CA ASN A 365 -18.70 3.11 2.42
C ASN A 365 -19.84 2.63 3.32
N GLY A 366 -20.21 1.35 3.19
CA GLY A 366 -21.12 0.69 4.12
C GLY A 366 -21.97 -0.39 3.45
N SER A 367 -22.85 -1.03 4.20
CA SER A 367 -23.74 -2.07 3.68
C SER A 367 -24.86 -1.53 2.76
N ARG A 368 -24.86 -0.23 2.43
CA ARG A 368 -25.84 0.40 1.53
C ARG A 368 -25.78 -0.15 0.11
N ILE A 369 -24.59 -0.58 -0.34
CA ILE A 369 -24.39 -1.25 -1.63
C ILE A 369 -25.35 -2.44 -1.84
N ALA A 370 -25.78 -3.14 -0.77
CA ALA A 370 -26.71 -4.26 -0.90
C ALA A 370 -28.05 -3.84 -1.53
N GLY A 371 -28.57 -2.69 -1.10
CA GLY A 371 -29.90 -2.18 -1.44
C GLY A 371 -29.90 -1.20 -2.60
N MET A 372 -28.73 -0.84 -3.13
CA MET A 372 -28.62 0.17 -4.19
C MET A 372 -29.23 -0.30 -5.51
N ASP A 373 -30.17 0.49 -6.04
CA ASP A 373 -30.67 0.34 -7.41
C ASP A 373 -29.79 1.10 -8.43
N MET A 374 -30.13 1.00 -9.72
CA MET A 374 -29.38 1.67 -10.79
C MET A 374 -29.36 3.19 -10.65
N VAL A 375 -30.42 3.81 -10.14
CA VAL A 375 -30.49 5.27 -9.97
C VAL A 375 -29.56 5.70 -8.84
N GLU A 376 -29.54 4.97 -7.73
CA GLU A 376 -28.62 5.23 -6.61
C GLU A 376 -27.15 5.03 -7.02
N TRP A 377 -26.87 4.09 -7.94
CA TRP A 377 -25.55 3.95 -8.54
C TRP A 377 -25.12 5.18 -9.34
N GLU A 378 -26.01 5.73 -10.16
CA GLU A 378 -25.72 6.96 -10.90
C GLU A 378 -25.44 8.14 -9.98
N VAL A 379 -26.26 8.32 -8.93
CA VAL A 379 -26.03 9.36 -7.92
C VAL A 379 -24.66 9.19 -7.25
N THR A 380 -24.28 7.95 -6.96
CA THR A 380 -22.97 7.63 -6.38
C THR A 380 -21.82 7.98 -7.31
N ILE A 381 -21.96 7.72 -8.61
CA ILE A 381 -20.96 8.09 -9.63
C ILE A 381 -20.86 9.62 -9.74
N LEU A 382 -21.98 10.35 -9.65
CA LEU A 382 -21.98 11.81 -9.63
C LEU A 382 -21.25 12.37 -8.40
N ILE A 383 -21.46 11.78 -7.22
CA ILE A 383 -20.71 12.16 -6.00
C ILE A 383 -19.22 11.91 -6.16
N LEU A 384 -18.84 10.77 -6.76
CA LEU A 384 -17.44 10.47 -7.04
C LEU A 384 -16.84 11.48 -8.02
N LYS A 385 -17.58 11.87 -9.06
CA LYS A 385 -17.18 12.91 -10.03
C LYS A 385 -16.90 14.25 -9.33
N GLU A 386 -17.79 14.71 -8.45
CA GLU A 386 -17.56 15.94 -7.67
C GLU A 386 -16.38 15.80 -6.70
N THR A 387 -16.20 14.61 -6.09
CA THR A 387 -15.05 14.32 -5.24
C THR A 387 -13.74 14.40 -6.04
N LEU A 388 -13.72 13.86 -7.25
CA LEU A 388 -12.55 13.90 -8.13
C LEU A 388 -12.22 15.30 -8.59
N LYS A 389 -13.22 16.13 -8.89
CA LYS A 389 -13.04 17.54 -9.20
C LYS A 389 -12.33 18.26 -8.04
N LEU A 390 -12.83 18.09 -6.83
CA LEU A 390 -12.24 18.64 -5.62
C LEU A 390 -10.80 18.14 -5.38
N VAL A 391 -10.53 16.85 -5.63
CA VAL A 391 -9.18 16.28 -5.54
C VAL A 391 -8.25 16.93 -6.57
N TRP A 392 -8.73 17.06 -7.81
CA TRP A 392 -7.99 17.66 -8.91
C TRP A 392 -7.60 19.11 -8.63
N ASP A 393 -8.55 19.89 -8.10
CA ASP A 393 -8.39 21.33 -7.86
C ASP A 393 -7.53 21.65 -6.64
N HIS A 394 -7.48 20.77 -5.64
CA HIS A 394 -6.89 21.12 -4.34
C HIS A 394 -5.80 20.18 -3.82
N PHE A 395 -5.72 18.94 -4.30
CA PHE A 395 -4.81 17.93 -3.71
C PHE A 395 -3.70 17.46 -4.65
N LEU A 396 -3.87 17.59 -5.97
CA LEU A 396 -2.88 17.04 -6.91
C LEU A 396 -1.71 17.98 -7.23
N SER A 397 -1.74 19.23 -6.75
CA SER A 397 -0.67 20.22 -6.96
C SER A 397 0.07 20.45 -5.66
N CYS A 398 1.40 20.50 -5.72
CA CYS A 398 2.23 20.89 -4.58
C CYS A 398 2.73 22.31 -4.82
N ASP A 399 2.51 23.22 -3.86
CA ASP A 399 3.28 24.46 -3.83
C ASP A 399 4.76 24.09 -3.60
N GLN A 400 5.59 24.22 -4.63
CA GLN A 400 7.03 23.94 -4.57
C GLN A 400 7.81 25.09 -3.95
#